data_AF-A0A1G3PRW6-F1
#
_entry.id   AF-A0A1G3PRW6-F1
#
_cell.length_a   1.000
_cell.length_b   1.000
_cell.length_c   1.000
_cell.angle_alpha   90.00
_cell.angle_beta   90.00
_cell.angle_gamma   90.00
#
_symmetry.space_group_name_H-M   'P 1'
#
loop_
_entity.id
_entity.type
_entity.pdbx_description
1 polymer ?
#
loop_
_entity_poly.entity_id
_entity_poly.type
_entity_poly.pdbx_seq_one_letter_code
_entity_poly.pdbx_strand_id
1 'polypeptide(L)'
;MPGERKVIFRIRGNATIERASALRDALLKLLADSTVTAVQIEGSEIVHADLSFLQILISACRSYLREAKPLEIVNFPRDVLHLFAISGFRRHLICEACHHDECIFQHMLGEAGK
;
A
#
# COMPACT_ATOMS: atom_id res chain seq x y z
N MET A 1 -23.63 -13.04 10.89
CA MET A 1 -22.96 -12.07 10.01
C MET A 1 -21.61 -12.67 9.67
N PRO A 2 -21.28 -12.91 8.39
CA PRO A 2 -19.96 -13.46 8.04
C PRO A 2 -18.90 -12.51 8.61
N GLY A 3 -18.02 -13.07 9.44
CA GLY A 3 -17.06 -12.31 10.23
C GLY A 3 -16.10 -11.55 9.33
N GLU A 4 -15.92 -10.27 9.62
CA GLU A 4 -14.99 -9.39 8.93
C GLU A 4 -13.55 -9.91 9.12
N ARG A 5 -12.95 -10.49 8.08
CA ARG A 5 -11.58 -11.01 8.13
C ARG A 5 -10.62 -9.95 7.60
N LYS A 6 -10.01 -9.20 8.52
CA LYS A 6 -8.87 -8.32 8.23
C LYS A 6 -7.57 -9.13 8.16
N VAL A 7 -6.77 -8.93 7.11
CA VAL A 7 -5.46 -9.58 6.93
C VAL A 7 -4.34 -8.56 7.05
N ILE A 8 -3.30 -8.88 7.82
CA ILE A 8 -2.07 -8.08 7.89
C ILE A 8 -1.04 -8.70 6.94
N PHE A 9 -0.65 -7.95 5.92
CA PHE A 9 0.34 -8.32 4.91
C PHE A 9 1.69 -7.65 5.24
N ARG A 10 2.68 -8.43 5.69
CA ARG A 10 3.99 -7.91 6.09
C ARG A 10 5.00 -8.00 4.94
N ILE A 11 5.71 -6.90 4.71
CA ILE A 11 6.81 -6.83 3.74
C ILE A 11 8.12 -6.72 4.50
N ARG A 12 9.06 -7.61 4.17
CA ARG A 12 10.37 -7.72 4.85
C ARG A 12 11.50 -7.75 3.84
N GLY A 13 12.60 -7.07 4.15
CA GLY A 13 13.79 -7.04 3.31
C GLY A 13 13.69 -6.06 2.14
N ASN A 14 14.26 -6.42 0.99
CA ASN A 14 14.31 -5.55 -0.18
C ASN A 14 13.01 -5.64 -1.00
N ALA A 15 12.35 -4.49 -1.15
CA ALA A 15 11.17 -4.27 -1.95
C ALA A 15 11.56 -3.67 -3.30
N THR A 16 12.15 -4.51 -4.16
CA THR A 16 12.70 -4.11 -5.48
C THR A 16 12.00 -4.83 -6.63
N ILE A 17 12.34 -4.45 -7.87
CA ILE A 17 11.78 -5.03 -9.10
C ILE A 17 11.92 -6.57 -9.17
N GLU A 18 12.97 -7.16 -8.61
CA GLU A 18 13.16 -8.62 -8.61
C GLU A 18 12.09 -9.35 -7.78
N ARG A 19 11.47 -8.64 -6.83
CA ARG A 19 10.41 -9.17 -5.95
C ARG A 19 9.02 -8.64 -6.29
N ALA A 20 8.95 -7.74 -7.27
CA ALA A 20 7.73 -7.07 -7.72
C ALA A 20 6.61 -8.05 -8.11
N SER A 21 6.93 -9.08 -8.91
CA SER A 21 5.95 -10.07 -9.37
C SER A 21 5.34 -10.86 -8.21
N ALA A 22 6.18 -11.33 -7.28
CA ALA A 22 5.73 -12.09 -6.11
C ALA A 22 4.82 -11.25 -5.22
N LEU A 23 5.16 -9.98 -4.98
CA LEU A 23 4.33 -9.04 -4.23
C LEU A 23 2.97 -8.84 -4.92
N ARG A 24 2.98 -8.54 -6.22
CA ARG A 24 1.76 -8.34 -7.01
C ARG A 24 0.85 -9.57 -6.91
N ASP A 25 1.40 -10.76 -7.16
CA ASP A 25 0.61 -11.99 -7.18
C ASP A 25 0.01 -12.31 -5.80
N ALA A 26 0.74 -12.02 -4.72
CA ALA A 26 0.24 -12.17 -3.37
C ALA A 26 -0.91 -11.19 -3.04
N LEU A 27 -0.78 -9.92 -3.45
CA LEU A 27 -1.83 -8.91 -3.26
C LEU A 27 -3.08 -9.22 -4.10
N LEU A 28 -2.92 -9.73 -5.31
CA LEU A 28 -4.03 -10.15 -6.16
C LEU A 28 -4.77 -11.37 -5.60
N LYS A 29 -4.05 -12.33 -5.00
CA LYS A 29 -4.68 -13.47 -4.32
C LYS A 29 -5.55 -13.02 -3.14
N LEU A 30 -5.07 -12.07 -2.34
CA LEU A 30 -5.86 -11.50 -1.24
C LEU A 30 -7.06 -10.70 -1.74
N LEU A 31 -6.91 -9.98 -2.86
CA LEU A 31 -8.00 -9.24 -3.48
C LEU A 31 -9.10 -10.19 -3.95
N ALA A 32 -8.74 -11.31 -4.58
CA ALA A 32 -9.67 -12.32 -5.08
C ALA A 32 -10.31 -13.18 -3.98
N ASP A 33 -9.72 -13.25 -2.79
CA ASP A 33 -10.28 -14.01 -1.67
C ASP A 33 -11.53 -13.30 -1.12
N SER A 34 -12.71 -13.87 -1.39
CA SER A 34 -14.00 -13.33 -0.94
C SER A 34 -14.17 -13.34 0.58
N THR A 35 -13.35 -14.10 1.31
CA THR A 35 -13.37 -14.10 2.78
C THR A 35 -12.62 -12.93 3.37
N VAL A 36 -11.69 -12.32 2.61
CA VAL A 36 -10.91 -11.16 3.07
C VAL A 36 -11.67 -9.88 2.81
N THR A 37 -12.00 -9.18 3.89
CA THR A 37 -12.80 -7.94 3.85
C THR A 37 -11.92 -6.69 3.86
N ALA A 38 -10.74 -6.76 4.48
CA ALA A 38 -9.79 -5.65 4.53
C ALA A 38 -8.35 -6.16 4.59
N VAL A 39 -7.41 -5.38 4.06
CA VAL A 39 -5.97 -5.69 4.10
C VAL A 39 -5.20 -4.51 4.69
N GLN A 40 -4.20 -4.80 5.52
CA GLN A 40 -3.25 -3.82 6.05
C GLN A 40 -1.84 -4.22 5.65
N ILE A 41 -1.15 -3.39 4.89
CA ILE A 41 0.24 -3.58 4.45
C ILE A 41 1.17 -2.96 5.50
N GLU A 42 1.99 -3.79 6.13
CA GLU A 42 2.98 -3.38 7.12
C GLU A 42 4.38 -3.43 6.54
N GLY A 43 5.08 -2.29 6.57
CA GLY A 43 6.39 -2.10 5.93
C GLY A 43 7.57 -1.90 6.87
N SER A 44 7.41 -2.11 8.18
CA SER A 44 8.42 -1.77 9.21
C SER A 44 9.77 -2.45 9.04
N GLU A 45 9.78 -3.56 8.30
CA GLU A 45 10.96 -4.39 8.06
C GLU A 45 11.50 -4.25 6.62
N ILE A 46 11.05 -3.25 5.86
CA ILE A 46 11.61 -2.93 4.54
C ILE A 46 12.98 -2.28 4.71
N VAL A 47 13.99 -2.83 4.02
CA VAL A 47 15.37 -2.35 4.05
C VAL A 47 15.66 -1.41 2.89
N HIS A 48 15.15 -1.73 1.70
CA HIS A 48 15.31 -0.91 0.51
C HIS A 48 14.05 -0.99 -0.35
N ALA A 49 13.69 0.11 -1.01
CA ALA A 49 12.57 0.17 -1.93
C ALA A 49 12.96 0.93 -3.19
N ASP A 50 12.45 0.50 -4.34
CA ASP A 50 12.61 1.20 -5.61
C ASP A 50 11.25 1.69 -6.17
N LEU A 51 11.30 2.35 -7.34
CA LEU A 51 10.11 2.86 -8.00
C LEU A 51 9.13 1.76 -8.41
N SER A 52 9.62 0.56 -8.76
CA SER A 52 8.75 -0.55 -9.16
C SER A 52 7.91 -1.04 -8.01
N PHE A 53 8.45 -1.06 -6.80
CA PHE A 53 7.67 -1.32 -5.60
C PHE A 53 6.56 -0.28 -5.38
N LEU A 54 6.87 1.01 -5.52
CA LEU A 54 5.87 2.07 -5.38
C LEU A 54 4.74 1.92 -6.41
N GLN A 55 5.09 1.61 -7.65
CA GLN A 55 4.13 1.38 -8.73
C GLN A 55 3.18 0.22 -8.40
N ILE A 56 3.68 -0.85 -7.79
CA ILE A 56 2.83 -1.98 -7.35
C ILE A 56 1.89 -1.57 -6.23
N LEU A 57 2.39 -0.87 -5.21
CA LEU A 57 1.53 -0.42 -4.10
C LEU A 57 0.40 0.46 -4.60
N ILE A 58 0.70 1.42 -5.48
CA ILE A 58 -0.32 2.30 -6.06
C ILE A 58 -1.33 1.50 -6.89
N SER A 59 -0.85 0.55 -7.69
CA SER A 59 -1.71 -0.31 -8.50
C SER A 59 -2.61 -1.18 -7.61
N ALA A 60 -2.08 -1.68 -6.48
CA ALA A 60 -2.85 -2.40 -5.48
C ALA A 60 -3.92 -1.50 -4.86
N CYS A 61 -3.58 -0.31 -4.36
CA CYS A 61 -4.55 0.64 -3.81
C CYS A 61 -5.71 0.91 -4.77
N ARG A 62 -5.41 1.16 -6.05
CA ARG A 62 -6.44 1.38 -7.09
C ARG A 62 -7.32 0.15 -7.32
N SER A 63 -6.75 -1.05 -7.24
CA SER A 63 -7.48 -2.30 -7.44
C SER A 63 -8.39 -2.61 -6.25
N TYR A 64 -7.88 -2.45 -5.03
CA TYR A 64 -8.63 -2.64 -3.79
C TYR A 64 -9.77 -1.64 -3.65
N LEU A 65 -9.54 -0.37 -4.02
CA LEU A 65 -10.60 0.64 -4.09
C LEU A 65 -11.73 0.23 -5.03
N ARG A 66 -11.38 -0.24 -6.24
CA ARG A 66 -12.37 -0.66 -7.25
C ARG A 66 -13.25 -1.81 -6.77
N GLU A 67 -12.69 -2.73 -6.00
CA GLU A 67 -13.40 -3.86 -5.41
C GLU A 67 -14.08 -3.52 -4.06
N ALA A 68 -14.09 -2.24 -3.66
CA ALA A 68 -14.61 -1.78 -2.38
C ALA A 68 -14.03 -2.51 -1.15
N LYS A 69 -12.77 -2.95 -1.23
CA LYS A 69 -12.04 -3.57 -0.12
C LYS A 69 -11.04 -2.58 0.48
N PRO A 70 -11.17 -2.18 1.76
CA PRO A 70 -10.21 -1.31 2.40
C PRO A 70 -8.79 -1.86 2.35
N LEU A 71 -7.84 -1.01 1.96
CA LEU A 71 -6.42 -1.29 1.97
C LEU A 71 -5.71 -0.22 2.78
N GLU A 72 -5.14 -0.63 3.91
CA GLU A 72 -4.35 0.22 4.78
C GLU A 72 -2.86 0.02 4.57
N ILE A 73 -2.04 1.06 4.78
CA ILE A 73 -0.58 0.99 4.72
C ILE A 73 -0.05 1.63 6.00
N VAL A 74 0.81 0.91 6.71
CA VAL A 74 1.29 1.33 8.04
C VAL A 74 2.77 1.04 8.23
N ASN A 75 3.41 1.83 9.10
CA ASN A 75 4.77 1.61 9.59
C ASN A 75 5.84 1.56 8.49
N PHE A 76 5.76 2.39 7.45
CA PHE A 76 6.78 2.42 6.39
C PHE A 76 8.02 3.22 6.83
N PRO A 77 9.24 2.78 6.46
CA PRO A 77 10.47 3.51 6.77
C PRO A 77 10.47 4.88 6.12
N ARG A 78 11.08 5.87 6.79
CA ARG A 78 11.16 7.26 6.30
C ARG A 78 11.74 7.36 4.88
N ASP A 79 12.72 6.53 4.54
CA ASP A 79 13.33 6.54 3.20
C ASP A 79 12.36 6.12 2.11
N VAL A 80 11.46 5.17 2.40
CA VAL A 80 10.40 4.75 1.46
C VAL A 80 9.35 5.86 1.31
N LEU A 81 8.99 6.53 2.42
CA LEU A 81 8.11 7.70 2.38
C LEU A 81 8.74 8.86 1.60
N HIS A 82 10.04 9.08 1.74
CA HIS A 82 10.79 10.06 0.97
C HIS A 82 10.77 9.71 -0.52
N LEU A 83 10.96 8.43 -0.87
CA LEU A 83 10.86 7.96 -2.25
C LEU A 83 9.48 8.24 -2.85
N PHE A 84 8.38 8.05 -2.08
CA PHE A 84 7.03 8.44 -2.50
C PHE A 84 6.90 9.95 -2.78
N ALA A 85 7.54 10.79 -1.96
CA ALA A 85 7.47 12.24 -2.11
C ALA A 85 8.23 12.72 -3.36
N ILE A 86 9.44 12.21 -3.61
CA ILE A 86 10.31 12.67 -4.70
C ILE A 86 9.97 12.07 -6.06
N SER A 87 9.34 10.89 -6.09
CA SER A 87 8.97 10.18 -7.34
C SER A 87 7.76 10.78 -8.06
N GLY A 88 7.15 11.85 -7.52
CA GLY A 88 5.95 12.47 -8.08
C GLY A 88 4.67 11.67 -7.84
N PHE A 89 4.75 10.48 -7.24
CA PHE A 89 3.59 9.68 -6.89
C PHE A 89 2.68 10.35 -5.89
N ARG A 90 3.15 11.37 -5.15
CA ARG A 90 2.32 12.22 -4.29
C ARG A 90 1.05 12.75 -4.98
N ARG A 91 1.10 12.98 -6.30
CA ARG A 91 -0.05 13.44 -7.13
C ARG A 91 -0.93 12.30 -7.66
N HIS A 92 -0.42 11.07 -7.69
CA HIS A 92 -1.16 9.87 -8.12
C HIS A 92 -1.83 9.13 -6.96
N LEU A 93 -1.70 9.69 -5.77
CA LEU A 93 -2.44 9.32 -4.57
C LEU A 93 -3.89 9.83 -4.57
N ILE A 94 -4.33 10.48 -5.65
CA ILE A 94 -5.73 10.86 -5.90
C ILE A 94 -6.52 9.56 -6.18
N CYS A 95 -6.76 8.83 -5.11
CA CYS A 95 -7.77 7.79 -4.96
C CYS A 95 -9.14 8.47 -5.15
N GLU A 96 -10.18 7.82 -5.69
CA GLU A 96 -11.54 8.38 -5.63
C GLU A 96 -12.04 8.55 -4.17
N ALA A 97 -11.34 7.94 -3.19
CA ALA A 97 -11.48 8.25 -1.76
C ALA A 97 -10.90 9.63 -1.34
N CYS A 98 -10.17 10.34 -2.23
CA CYS A 98 -9.71 11.72 -2.02
C CYS A 98 -10.83 12.78 -2.07
N HIS A 99 -12.10 12.38 -2.13
CA HIS A 99 -13.19 13.33 -1.95
C HIS A 99 -13.33 13.85 -0.50
N HIS A 100 -12.56 13.33 0.46
CA HIS A 100 -12.65 13.67 1.88
C HIS A 100 -11.30 13.97 2.56
N ASP A 101 -10.29 14.55 1.88
CA ASP A 101 -9.00 14.98 2.47
C ASP A 101 -8.15 13.90 3.20
N GLU A 102 -8.59 12.64 3.25
CA GLU A 102 -7.94 11.58 4.04
C GLU A 102 -7.33 10.51 3.13
N CYS A 103 -6.40 10.91 2.25
CA CYS A 103 -5.59 9.91 1.56
C CYS A 103 -4.70 9.22 2.60
N ILE A 104 -4.73 7.88 2.67
CA ILE A 104 -3.92 7.13 3.62
C ILE A 104 -2.42 7.46 3.53
N PHE A 105 -1.95 7.74 2.32
CA PHE A 105 -0.58 8.17 2.09
C PHE A 105 -0.34 9.64 2.44
N GLN A 106 -1.34 10.52 2.39
CA GLN A 106 -1.20 11.88 2.90
C GLN A 106 -1.08 11.89 4.43
N HIS A 107 -1.80 11.03 5.15
CA HIS A 107 -1.60 10.83 6.60
C HIS A 107 -0.17 10.36 6.89
N MET A 108 0.30 9.33 6.18
CA MET A 108 1.67 8.81 6.35
C MET A 108 2.76 9.86 6.01
N LEU A 109 2.57 10.66 4.95
CA LEU A 109 3.52 11.71 4.56
C LEU A 109 3.49 12.91 5.51
N GLY A 110 2.34 13.23 6.12
CA GLY A 110 2.21 14.27 7.13
C GLY A 110 2.95 13.94 8.43
N GLU A 111 3.04 12.65 8.78
CA GLU A 111 3.82 12.17 9.94
C GLU A 111 5.33 12.13 9.68
N ALA A 112 5.76 11.94 8.43
CA ALA A 112 7.19 11.95 8.06
C ALA A 112 7.84 13.35 8.11
N GLY A 113 7.03 14.41 8.09
CA GLY A 113 7.45 15.82 8.16
C GLY A 113 7.56 16.39 9.57
N LYS A 114 7.36 15.58 10.61
CA LYS A 114 7.57 15.94 12.02
C LYS A 114 8.80 15.25 12.64
#